data_AF-A0A7K2MAD7-F1
#
_entry.id   AF-A0A7K2MAD7-F1
#
_cell.length_a   1.000
_cell.length_b   1.000
_cell.length_c   1.000
_cell.angle_alpha   90.00
_cell.angle_beta   90.00
_cell.angle_gamma   90.00
#
_symmetry.space_group_name_H-M   'P 1'
#
loop_
_entity.id
_entity.type
_entity.pdbx_description
1 polymer ?
#
loop_
_entity_poly.entity_id
_entity_poly.type
_entity_poly.pdbx_seq_one_letter_code
_entity_poly.pdbx_strand_id
1 'polypeptide(L)' 'AFGRRLPLRAAAMLLRVLRAAGDPAVPELERLVAAWSAAFAARFRARWVPLDHQVEHQSRTVLAAAHHAREMMI' A
#
# COMPACT_ATOMS: atom_id res chain seq x y z
N ALA A 1 12.30 -6.93 6.85
CA ALA A 1 11.73 -6.58 5.52
C ALA A 1 10.41 -5.79 5.61
N PHE A 2 9.53 -6.08 6.59
CA PHE A 2 8.30 -5.30 6.84
C PHE A 2 8.55 -3.85 7.29
N GLY A 3 9.64 -3.58 8.00
CA GLY A 3 9.93 -2.25 8.57
C GLY A 3 10.02 -1.09 7.59
N ARG A 4 10.19 -1.32 6.27
CA ARG A 4 10.20 -0.26 5.24
C ARG A 4 8.86 -0.05 4.53
N ARG A 5 7.86 -0.91 4.74
CA ARG A 5 6.52 -0.76 4.12
C ARG A 5 5.77 0.45 4.66
N LEU A 6 5.76 0.60 5.98
CA LEU A 6 5.08 1.71 6.65
C LEU A 6 5.74 3.07 6.32
N PRO A 7 7.08 3.21 6.38
CA PRO A 7 7.76 4.43 5.91
C PRO A 7 7.46 4.79 4.45
N LEU A 8 7.48 3.81 3.53
CA LEU A 8 7.16 4.06 2.12
C LEU A 8 5.73 4.57 1.95
N ARG A 9 4.76 3.96 2.65
CA ARG A 9 3.36 4.40 2.61
C ARG A 9 3.21 5.82 3.17
N ALA A 10 3.84 6.11 4.31
CA ALA A 10 3.82 7.44 4.90
C ALA A 10 4.43 8.50 3.96
N ALA A 11 5.59 8.21 3.36
CA ALA A 11 6.23 9.09 2.38
C ALA A 11 5.36 9.34 1.14
N ALA A 12 4.73 8.28 0.59
CA ALA A 12 3.82 8.43 -0.55
C ALA A 12 2.54 9.23 -0.20
N MET A 13 2.01 9.04 1.01
CA MET A 13 0.86 9.82 1.50
C MET A 13 1.23 11.30 1.69
N LEU A 14 2.40 11.57 2.27
CA LEU A 14 2.93 12.94 2.41
C LEU A 14 3.16 13.58 1.04
N LEU A 15 3.74 12.86 0.08
CA LEU A 15 3.95 13.34 -1.29
C LEU A 15 2.64 13.81 -1.93
N ARG A 16 1.54 13.08 -1.73
CA ARG A 16 0.21 13.48 -2.22
C ARG A 16 -0.25 14.81 -1.61
N VAL A 17 -0.04 15.00 -0.30
CA VAL A 17 -0.41 16.24 0.41
C VAL A 17 0.45 17.41 -0.08
N LEU A 18 1.77 17.23 -0.16
CA LEU A 18 2.71 18.26 -0.59
C LEU A 18 2.48 18.68 -2.04
N ARG A 19 2.15 17.74 -2.94
CA ARG A 19 1.75 18.04 -4.31
C ARG A 19 0.51 18.93 -4.37
N ALA A 20 -0.50 18.61 -3.57
CA ALA A 20 -1.71 19.42 -3.51
C ALA A 20 -1.46 20.83 -2.95
N ALA A 21 -0.45 20.97 -2.07
CA ALA A 21 -0.06 22.25 -1.48
C ALA A 21 0.95 23.06 -2.35
N GLY A 22 1.47 22.50 -3.44
CA GLY A 22 2.52 23.15 -4.24
C GLY A 22 3.86 23.31 -3.50
N ASP A 23 4.15 22.41 -2.55
CA ASP A 23 5.30 22.52 -1.66
C ASP A 23 6.64 22.26 -2.41
N PRO A 24 7.70 23.05 -2.14
CA PRO A 24 9.00 22.90 -2.83
C PRO A 24 9.73 21.58 -2.52
N ALA A 25 9.37 20.85 -1.47
CA ALA A 25 9.98 19.56 -1.12
C ALA A 25 9.47 18.39 -2.00
N VAL A 26 8.46 18.61 -2.85
CA VAL A 26 7.88 17.57 -3.73
C VAL A 26 8.93 16.81 -4.55
N PRO A 27 9.90 17.46 -5.23
CA PRO A 27 10.85 16.73 -6.07
C PRO A 27 11.77 15.79 -5.28
N GLU A 28 12.16 16.16 -4.06
CA GLU A 28 13.02 15.32 -3.22
C GLU A 28 12.25 14.11 -2.69
N LEU A 29 11.05 14.34 -2.17
CA LEU A 29 10.22 13.26 -1.65
C LEU A 29 9.77 12.30 -2.76
N GLU A 30 9.53 12.80 -3.97
CA GLU A 30 9.26 11.98 -5.15
C GLU A 30 10.42 11.04 -5.49
N ARG A 31 11.66 11.54 -5.49
CA ARG A 31 12.85 10.70 -5.71
C ARG A 31 12.97 9.61 -4.63
N LEU A 32 12.73 9.95 -3.37
CA LEU A 32 12.76 9.00 -2.26
C LEU A 32 11.72 7.89 -2.45
N VAL A 33 10.47 8.26 -2.74
CA VAL A 33 9.36 7.31 -2.96
C VAL A 33 9.66 6.42 -4.16
N ALA A 34 10.18 6.96 -5.26
CA ALA A 34 10.54 6.20 -6.45
C ALA A 34 11.65 5.17 -6.14
N ALA A 35 12.74 5.59 -5.49
CA ALA A 35 13.85 4.72 -5.14
C ALA A 35 13.42 3.57 -4.21
N TRP A 36 12.61 3.88 -3.20
CA TRP A 36 12.12 2.87 -2.27
C TRP A 36 11.10 1.94 -2.89
N SER A 37 10.25 2.43 -3.79
CA SER A 37 9.31 1.61 -4.56
C SER A 37 10.04 0.63 -5.47
N ALA A 38 11.10 1.07 -6.17
CA ALA A 38 11.92 0.21 -7.01
C ALA A 38 12.63 -0.87 -6.19
N ALA A 39 13.24 -0.50 -5.06
CA ALA A 39 13.87 -1.46 -4.15
C ALA A 39 12.86 -2.48 -3.59
N PHE A 40 11.63 -2.03 -3.29
CA PHE A 40 10.56 -2.91 -2.84
C PHE A 40 10.10 -3.88 -3.94
N ALA A 41 9.89 -3.37 -5.17
CA ALA A 41 9.49 -4.17 -6.30
C ALA A 41 10.52 -5.28 -6.61
N ALA A 42 11.81 -4.92 -6.65
CA ALA A 42 12.89 -5.88 -6.85
C ALA A 42 12.96 -6.93 -5.73
N ARG A 43 12.90 -6.50 -4.47
CA ARG A 43 13.02 -7.40 -3.30
C ARG A 43 11.89 -8.41 -3.19
N PHE A 44 10.66 -7.99 -3.47
CA PHE A 44 9.45 -8.81 -3.29
C PHE A 44 8.92 -9.39 -4.59
N ARG A 45 9.57 -9.11 -5.73
CA ARG A 45 9.04 -9.41 -7.07
C ARG A 45 7.59 -8.95 -7.18
N ALA A 46 7.34 -7.73 -6.72
CA ALA A 46 6.00 -7.18 -6.68
C ALA A 46 5.45 -7.14 -8.10
N ARG A 47 4.32 -7.84 -8.31
CA ARG A 47 3.58 -7.74 -9.56
C ARG A 47 2.45 -6.73 -9.40
N TRP A 48 2.14 -6.04 -10.48
CA TRP A 48 0.88 -5.32 -10.56
C TRP A 48 -0.28 -6.32 -10.40
N VAL A 49 -1.25 -5.98 -9.55
CA VAL A 49 -2.48 -6.75 -9.39
C VAL A 49 -3.62 -5.82 -9.82
N PRO A 50 -4.44 -6.20 -10.83
CA PRO A 50 -5.58 -5.40 -11.23
C PRO A 50 -6.50 -5.08 -10.05
N LEU A 51 -7.06 -3.87 -10.04
CA LEU A 51 -7.89 -3.40 -8.93
C LEU A 51 -9.09 -4.34 -8.70
N ASP A 52 -9.75 -4.77 -9.78
CA ASP A 52 -10.92 -5.65 -9.68
C ASP A 52 -10.59 -6.98 -8.97
N HIS A 53 -9.41 -7.55 -9.24
CA HIS A 53 -8.95 -8.74 -8.54
C HIS A 53 -8.63 -8.47 -7.06
N GLN A 54 -8.10 -7.28 -6.75
CA GLN A 54 -7.89 -6.88 -5.36
C GLN A 54 -9.23 -6.74 -4.62
N VAL A 55 -10.22 -6.09 -5.23
CA VAL A 55 -11.55 -5.89 -4.65
C VAL A 55 -12.24 -7.23 -4.41
N GLU A 56 -12.21 -8.12 -5.41
CA GLU A 56 -12.78 -9.47 -5.29
C GLU A 56 -12.11 -10.24 -4.15
N HIS A 57 -10.78 -10.25 -4.10
CA HIS A 57 -10.04 -10.96 -3.07
C HIS A 57 -10.34 -10.42 -1.66
N GLN A 58 -10.27 -9.10 -1.47
CA GLN A 58 -10.51 -8.48 -0.16
C GLN A 58 -11.95 -8.71 0.30
N SER A 59 -12.93 -8.64 -0.60
CA SER A 59 -14.33 -8.93 -0.29
C SER A 59 -14.51 -10.36 0.20
N ARG A 60 -13.91 -11.33 -0.50
CA ARG A 60 -13.93 -12.75 -0.10
C ARG A 60 -13.27 -12.97 1.25
N THR A 61 -12.13 -12.32 1.52
CA THR A 61 -11.45 -12.41 2.82
C THR A 61 -12.33 -11.89 3.95
N VAL A 62 -13.00 -10.75 3.75
CA VAL A 62 -13.92 -10.17 4.75
C VAL A 62 -15.09 -11.12 5.02
N LEU A 63 -15.73 -11.65 3.98
CA LEU A 63 -16.84 -12.59 4.14
C LEU A 63 -16.41 -13.87 4.86
N ALA A 64 -15.26 -14.45 4.48
CA ALA A 64 -14.72 -15.63 5.14
C ALA A 64 -14.43 -15.37 6.62
N ALA A 65 -13.81 -14.24 6.96
CA ALA A 65 -13.54 -13.86 8.34
C ALA A 65 -14.84 -13.67 9.15
N ALA A 66 -15.86 -13.03 8.55
CA ALA A 66 -17.16 -12.83 9.20
C ALA A 66 -17.91 -14.15 9.43
N HIS A 67 -17.88 -15.07 8.45
CA HIS A 67 -18.46 -16.41 8.59
C HIS A 67 -17.78 -17.19 9.71
N HIS A 68 -16.45 -17.19 9.74
CA HIS A 68 -15.69 -17.86 10.79
C HIS A 68 -15.97 -17.27 12.18
N ALA A 69 -15.99 -15.94 12.30
CA ALA A 69 -16.32 -15.27 13.57
C ALA A 69 -17.72 -15.64 14.06
N ARG A 70 -18.71 -15.76 13.16
CA ARG A 70 -20.06 -16.19 13.50
C ARG A 70 -20.09 -17.65 13.97
N GLU A 71 -19.37 -18.54 13.31
CA GLU A 71 -19.26 -19.96 13.70
C GLU A 71 -18.60 -20.12 15.08
N MET A 72 -17.65 -19.26 15.44
CA MET A 72 -17.03 -19.28 16.79
C MET A 72 -17.92 -18.69 17.89
N MET A 73 -19.01 -17.99 17.55
CA MET A 73 -19.95 -17.39 18.50
C MET A 73 -21.17 -18.28 18.80
N ILE A 74 -21.35 -19.37 18.06
CA ILE A 74 -22.42 -20.38 18.25
C ILE A 74 -21.79 -21.61 18.91
#